data_AF-A0A2G6MQ79-F1
#
_entry.id   AF-A0A2G6MQ79-F1
#
_cell.length_a   1.000
_cell.length_b   1.000
_cell.length_c   1.000
_cell.angle_alpha   90.00
_cell.angle_beta   90.00
_cell.angle_gamma   90.00
#
_symmetry.space_group_name_H-M   'P 1'
#
loop_
_entity.id
_entity.type
_entity.pdbx_description
1 polymer ?
#
loop_
_entity_poly.entity_id
_entity_poly.type
_entity_poly.pdbx_seq_one_letter_code
_entity_poly.pdbx_strand_id
1 'polypeptide(L)'
;QGFGFGKINAGETRKTCIRLYQLSKEKLELIKIEADRSRFNVAFSPFTSINHKGFDICLELKPGAPHGVMNDVITLYTNLSTRPRIDAMVLALVE
;
A
#
# COMPACT_ATOMS: atom_id res chain seq x y z
N GLN A 1 -3.50 -7.69 -5.21
CA GLN A 1 -3.92 -6.30 -5.51
C GLN A 1 -2.79 -5.38 -5.11
N GLY A 2 -2.57 -4.30 -5.84
CA GLY A 2 -1.50 -3.32 -5.60
C GLY A 2 -2.03 -1.89 -5.67
N PHE A 3 -1.14 -0.93 -5.52
CA PHE A 3 -1.44 0.50 -5.54
C PHE A 3 -1.35 1.04 -6.97
N GLY A 4 -2.51 1.30 -7.58
CA GLY A 4 -2.59 2.00 -8.86
C GLY A 4 -2.82 3.49 -8.64
N PHE A 5 -1.87 4.32 -9.05
CA PHE A 5 -2.01 5.78 -9.08
C PHE A 5 -2.56 6.30 -10.42
N GLY A 6 -2.47 5.47 -11.48
CA GLY A 6 -2.82 5.86 -12.84
C GLY A 6 -1.86 6.92 -13.39
N LYS A 7 -2.39 7.82 -14.22
CA LYS A 7 -1.66 8.99 -14.72
C LYS A 7 -1.65 10.10 -13.67
N ILE A 8 -0.47 10.64 -13.40
CA ILE A 8 -0.22 11.71 -12.42
C ILE A 8 0.69 12.75 -13.05
N ASN A 9 0.44 14.03 -12.75
CA ASN A 9 1.32 15.10 -13.24
C ASN A 9 2.60 15.13 -12.42
N ALA A 10 3.73 15.50 -13.03
CA ALA A 10 4.97 15.72 -12.31
C ALA A 10 4.80 16.74 -11.17
N GLY A 11 5.27 16.39 -9.98
CA GLY A 11 5.13 17.20 -8.77
C GLY A 11 3.77 17.09 -8.07
N GLU A 12 2.81 16.35 -8.62
CA GLU A 12 1.52 16.09 -7.96
C GLU A 12 1.67 15.14 -6.77
N THR A 13 1.07 15.50 -5.65
CA THR A 13 0.80 14.56 -4.56
C THR A 13 -0.51 13.84 -4.87
N ARG A 14 -0.49 12.50 -4.89
CA ARG A 14 -1.70 11.69 -5.00
C ARG A 14 -1.72 10.65 -3.90
N LYS A 15 -2.92 10.28 -3.44
CA LYS A 15 -3.16 9.21 -2.47
C LYS A 15 -3.98 8.09 -3.08
N THR A 16 -3.59 6.85 -2.83
CA THR A 16 -4.39 5.66 -3.15
C THR A 16 -4.38 4.69 -1.97
N CYS A 17 -5.46 3.92 -1.81
CA CYS A 17 -5.61 3.00 -0.69
C CYS A 17 -6.03 1.62 -1.19
N ILE A 18 -5.53 0.58 -0.50
CA ILE A 18 -5.95 -0.80 -0.67
C ILE A 18 -6.47 -1.35 0.66
N ARG A 19 -7.24 -2.43 0.58
CA ARG A 19 -7.70 -3.16 1.76
C ARG A 19 -6.97 -4.49 1.88
N LEU A 20 -6.34 -4.71 3.02
CA LEU A 20 -5.83 -6.00 3.43
C LEU A 20 -6.87 -6.69 4.29
N TYR A 21 -7.55 -7.70 3.75
CA TYR A 21 -8.60 -8.45 4.43
C TYR A 21 -8.05 -9.59 5.27
N GLN A 22 -8.57 -9.74 6.49
CA GLN A 22 -8.37 -10.96 7.27
C GLN A 22 -9.37 -12.03 6.82
N LEU A 23 -8.88 -13.02 6.06
CA LEU A 23 -9.68 -14.15 5.59
C LEU A 23 -9.53 -15.41 6.45
N SER A 24 -8.51 -15.45 7.30
CA SER A 24 -8.25 -16.54 8.24
C SER A 24 -9.00 -16.37 9.57
N LYS A 25 -9.17 -17.48 10.29
CA LYS A 25 -9.62 -17.46 11.69
C LYS A 25 -8.58 -16.80 12.60
N GLU A 26 -7.30 -16.99 12.30
CA GLU A 26 -6.19 -16.31 12.98
C GLU A 26 -6.30 -14.80 12.81
N LYS A 27 -6.12 -14.06 13.91
CA LYS A 27 -6.12 -12.60 13.93
C LYS A 27 -4.94 -12.08 13.11
N LEU A 28 -5.24 -11.28 12.10
CA LEU A 28 -4.23 -10.57 11.31
C LEU A 28 -3.72 -9.37 12.09
N GLU A 29 -2.40 -9.27 12.20
CA GLU A 29 -1.68 -8.10 12.71
C GLU A 29 -0.68 -7.64 11.65
N LEU A 30 -0.68 -6.33 11.39
CA LEU A 30 0.27 -5.70 10.48
C LEU A 30 1.44 -5.17 11.32
N ILE A 31 2.59 -5.84 11.21
CA ILE A 31 3.78 -5.58 12.04
C ILE A 31 4.52 -4.35 11.52
N LYS A 32 4.74 -4.29 10.21
CA LYS A 32 5.51 -3.24 9.55
C LYS A 32 5.07 -3.11 8.10
N ILE A 33 5.15 -1.89 7.58
CA ILE A 33 5.12 -1.61 6.15
C ILE A 33 6.50 -1.06 5.74
N GLU A 34 7.08 -1.65 4.70
CA GLU A 34 8.32 -1.21 4.10
C GLU A 34 8.06 -0.59 2.74
N ALA A 35 8.46 0.66 2.61
CA ALA A 35 8.29 1.49 1.44
C ALA A 35 9.46 2.46 1.32
N ASP A 36 9.75 2.91 0.11
CA ASP A 36 10.69 4.00 -0.08
C ASP A 36 10.14 5.30 0.49
N ARG A 37 10.63 5.68 1.67
CA ARG A 37 10.20 6.87 2.39
C ARG A 37 10.57 8.18 1.68
N SER A 38 11.51 8.15 0.74
CA SER A 38 11.82 9.32 -0.09
C SER A 38 10.70 9.60 -1.09
N ARG A 39 9.98 8.57 -1.51
CA ARG A 39 8.90 8.64 -2.52
C ARG A 39 7.50 8.57 -1.93
N PHE A 40 7.30 7.89 -0.79
CA PHE A 40 5.97 7.63 -0.26
C PHE A 40 5.80 8.05 1.21
N ASN A 41 4.63 8.60 1.52
CA ASN A 41 4.06 8.58 2.85
C ASN A 41 3.13 7.36 2.97
N VAL A 42 3.25 6.62 4.06
CA VAL A 42 2.44 5.43 4.31
C VAL A 42 1.60 5.65 5.56
N ALA A 43 0.30 5.42 5.44
CA ALA A 43 -0.62 5.39 6.56
C ALA A 43 -1.40 4.08 6.53
N PHE A 44 -1.71 3.53 7.70
CA PHE A 44 -2.60 2.38 7.79
C PHE A 44 -3.45 2.45 9.05
N SER A 45 -4.64 1.88 8.97
CA SER A 45 -5.59 1.81 10.09
C SER A 45 -6.38 0.51 10.04
N PRO A 46 -6.65 -0.13 11.19
CA PRO A 46 -7.54 -1.27 11.22
C PRO A 46 -8.98 -0.85 10.86
N PHE A 47 -9.73 -1.73 10.20
CA PHE A 47 -11.17 -1.56 9.97
C PHE A 47 -11.94 -2.82 10.39
N THR A 48 -13.20 -2.61 10.75
CA THR A 48 -14.18 -3.67 11.00
C THR A 48 -15.51 -3.28 10.37
N SER A 49 -16.10 -4.17 9.58
CA SER A 49 -17.42 -4.05 8.95
C SER A 49 -18.23 -5.33 9.22
N ILE A 50 -19.50 -5.34 8.84
CA ILE A 50 -20.46 -6.41 9.15
C ILE A 50 -19.93 -7.80 8.77
N ASN A 51 -19.24 -7.92 7.63
CA ASN A 51 -18.75 -9.22 7.12
C ASN A 51 -17.22 -9.32 7.06
N HIS A 52 -16.50 -8.22 7.28
CA HIS A 52 -15.07 -8.15 7.02
C HIS A 52 -14.33 -7.34 8.07
N LYS A 53 -13.07 -7.70 8.29
CA LYS A 53 -12.13 -6.89 9.07
C LYS A 53 -10.76 -6.97 8.44
N GLY A 54 -9.90 -6.02 8.77
CA GLY A 54 -8.59 -5.93 8.16
C GLY A 54 -7.93 -4.59 8.40
N PHE A 55 -7.11 -4.17 7.44
CA PHE A 55 -6.43 -2.88 7.44
C PHE A 55 -6.71 -2.11 6.15
N ASP A 56 -7.07 -0.84 6.27
CA ASP A 56 -6.95 0.12 5.18
C ASP A 56 -5.49 0.58 5.15
N ILE A 57 -4.84 0.44 3.99
CA ILE A 57 -3.46 0.84 3.79
C ILE A 57 -3.47 1.89 2.69
N CYS A 58 -2.98 3.08 3.00
CA CYS A 58 -2.91 4.19 2.08
C CYS A 58 -1.47 4.58 1.79
N LEU A 59 -1.15 4.70 0.52
CA LEU A 59 0.08 5.31 0.04
C LEU A 59 -0.24 6.68 -0.52
N GLU A 60 0.54 7.65 -0.10
CA GLU A 60 0.57 8.97 -0.72
C GLU A 60 1.94 9.15 -1.38
N LEU A 61 1.92 9.41 -2.69
CA LEU A 61 3.11 9.71 -3.47
C LEU A 61 3.54 11.15 -3.18
N LYS A 62 4.81 11.33 -2.86
CA LYS A 62 5.42 12.65 -2.64
C LYS A 62 5.73 13.35 -3.97
N PRO A 63 5.74 14.69 -3.99
CA PRO A 63 6.26 15.45 -5.11
C PRO A 63 7.72 15.02 -5.41
N GLY A 64 8.07 14.94 -6.70
CA GLY A 64 9.44 14.59 -7.13
C GLY A 64 9.61 13.17 -7.67
N ALA A 65 8.52 12.45 -7.93
CA ALA A 65 8.60 11.23 -8.73
C ALA A 65 9.17 11.56 -10.13
N PRO A 66 10.10 10.76 -10.68
CA PRO A 66 10.66 10.99 -12.00
C PRO A 66 9.59 10.79 -13.09
N HIS A 67 9.69 11.55 -14.18
CA HIS A 67 8.84 11.35 -15.35
C HIS A 67 8.96 9.92 -15.89
N GLY A 68 7.84 9.41 -16.42
CA GLY A 68 7.74 8.08 -17.01
C GLY A 68 7.02 7.07 -16.13
N VAL A 69 7.25 5.79 -16.42
CA VAL A 69 6.59 4.68 -15.72
C VAL A 69 7.29 4.45 -14.39
N MET A 70 6.55 4.62 -13.30
CA MET A 70 6.97 4.20 -11.98
C MET A 70 6.45 2.79 -11.70
N ASN A 71 7.37 1.88 -11.40
CA ASN A 71 7.09 0.52 -10.94
C ASN A 71 7.90 0.27 -9.67
N ASP A 72 7.21 0.07 -8.55
CA ASP A 72 7.83 -0.15 -7.24
C ASP A 72 7.09 -1.24 -6.46
N VAL A 73 7.63 -1.67 -5.33
CA VAL A 73 7.04 -2.68 -4.46
C VAL A 73 7.00 -2.18 -3.02
N ILE A 74 5.83 -2.23 -2.40
CA ILE A 74 5.66 -2.07 -0.96
C ILE A 74 5.55 -3.44 -0.33
N THR A 75 6.32 -3.70 0.72
CA THR A 75 6.28 -4.97 1.45
C THR A 75 5.53 -4.79 2.77
N LEU A 76 4.51 -5.63 2.97
CA LEU A 76 3.72 -5.71 4.20
C LEU A 76 4.21 -6.92 5.01
N TYR A 77 4.57 -6.70 6.27
CA TYR A 77 4.95 -7.76 7.20
C TYR A 77 3.80 -8.06 8.15
N THR A 78 3.42 -9.34 8.26
CA THR A 78 2.29 -9.78 9.09
C THR A 78 2.70 -10.83 10.10
N ASN A 79 1.86 -11.06 11.10
CA ASN A 79 2.03 -12.14 12.09
C ASN A 79 1.62 -13.54 11.59
N LEU A 80 1.08 -13.66 10.36
CA LEU A 80 0.56 -14.92 9.86
C LEU A 80 1.70 -15.80 9.35
N SER A 81 1.85 -17.01 9.89
CA SER A 81 2.90 -17.96 9.51
C SER A 81 2.84 -18.38 8.03
N THR A 82 1.63 -18.44 7.47
CA THR A 82 1.40 -18.80 6.07
C THR A 82 1.67 -17.65 5.11
N ARG A 83 1.65 -16.39 5.59
CA ARG A 83 1.86 -15.18 4.79
C ARG A 83 2.58 -14.09 5.60
N PRO A 84 3.82 -14.36 6.06
CA PRO A 84 4.55 -13.40 6.89
C PRO A 84 4.95 -12.14 6.12
N ARG A 85 4.99 -12.25 4.78
CA ARG A 85 5.35 -11.18 3.84
C ARG A 85 4.35 -11.14 2.71
N ILE A 86 3.87 -9.94 2.38
CA ILE A 86 3.00 -9.68 1.22
C ILE A 86 3.59 -8.51 0.44
N ASP A 87 3.94 -8.75 -0.82
CA ASP A 87 4.45 -7.70 -1.72
C ASP A 87 3.30 -7.13 -2.55
N ALA A 88 3.13 -5.81 -2.48
CA ALA A 88 2.12 -5.05 -3.21
C ALA A 88 2.80 -4.13 -4.21
N MET A 89 2.56 -4.35 -5.50
CA MET A 89 3.11 -3.51 -6.56
C MET A 89 2.51 -2.09 -6.51
N VAL A 90 3.33 -1.10 -6.85
CA VAL A 90 2.93 0.28 -7.06
C VAL A 90 3.15 0.63 -8.52
N LEU A 91 2.10 1.14 -9.18
CA LEU A 91 2.15 1.53 -10.58
C LEU A 91 1.64 2.96 -10.75
N ALA A 92 2.42 3.78 -11.46
CA ALA A 92 2.02 5.11 -11.89
C ALA A 92 2.66 5.46 -13.25
N LEU A 93 2.00 6.35 -13.99
CA LEU A 93 2.61 7.03 -15.13
C LEU A 93 2.71 8.52 -14.78
N VAL A 94 3.94 9.00 -14.62
CA VAL A 94 4.23 10.42 -14.34
C VAL A 94 4.44 11.14 -15.67
N GLU A 95 3.53 12.06 -16.00
CA GLU A 95 3.60 12.90 -17.21
C GLU A 95 4.06 14.32 -16.88
#